data_AF-A0A1B6I9U1-F1
#
_entry.id   AF-A0A1B6I9U1-F1
#
_cell.length_a   1.000
_cell.length_b   1.000
_cell.length_c   1.000
_cell.angle_alpha   90.00
_cell.angle_beta   90.00
_cell.angle_gamma   90.00
#
_symmetry.space_group_name_H-M   'P 1'
#
loop_
_entity.id
_entity.type
_entity.pdbx_description
1 polymer ?
#
loop_
_entity_poly.entity_id
_entity_poly.type
_entity_poly.pdbx_seq_one_letter_code
_entity_poly.pdbx_strand_id
1 'polypeptide(L)'
;MYGADRRLAEIKLNESLLFEIELAKITESRKNNREFERFYNPYKLKDLMSEFGWVNWTALIEGMINTPIREDDLIIVTEVEFLKKLEVLFKKTSHEVIANYMMWKAANAIVDRLASDMID
;
A
#
# COMPACT_ATOMS: atom_id res chain seq x y z
N MET A 1 6.59 -7.68 23.12
CA MET A 1 5.83 -6.67 22.35
C MET A 1 4.39 -7.13 22.29
N TYR A 2 3.45 -6.33 22.82
CA TYR A 2 2.00 -6.48 22.63
C TYR A 2 1.38 -7.91 22.80
N GLY A 3 1.97 -8.76 23.65
CA GLY A 3 1.47 -10.11 23.93
C GLY A 3 1.90 -11.23 22.97
N ALA A 4 2.63 -10.94 21.90
CA ALA A 4 3.11 -11.96 20.97
C ALA A 4 4.33 -12.73 21.51
N ASP A 5 4.46 -14.01 21.13
CA ASP A 5 5.70 -14.78 21.33
C ASP A 5 6.88 -14.06 20.67
N ARG A 6 7.97 -13.91 21.42
CA ARG A 6 9.10 -13.09 21.00
C ARG A 6 9.78 -13.64 19.74
N ARG A 7 9.98 -14.96 19.66
CA ARG A 7 10.67 -15.57 18.52
C ARG A 7 9.83 -15.45 17.26
N LEU A 8 8.53 -15.69 17.38
CA LEU A 8 7.60 -15.52 16.27
C LEU A 8 7.55 -14.06 15.82
N ALA A 9 7.49 -13.10 16.75
CA ALA A 9 7.49 -11.68 16.44
C ALA A 9 8.76 -11.25 15.68
N GLU A 10 9.94 -11.72 16.12
CA GLU A 10 11.21 -11.43 15.43
C GLU A 10 11.21 -11.94 13.98
N ILE A 11 10.69 -13.15 13.73
CA ILE A 11 10.57 -13.71 12.38
C ILE A 11 9.61 -12.87 11.51
N LYS A 12 8.40 -12.61 12.00
CA LYS A 12 7.35 -11.90 11.23
C LYS A 12 7.70 -10.43 10.98
N LEU A 13 8.38 -9.78 11.93
CA LEU A 13 8.88 -8.42 11.74
C LEU A 13 10.03 -8.38 10.74
N ASN A 14 10.91 -9.39 10.73
CA ASN A 14 11.97 -9.47 9.73
C ASN A 14 11.39 -9.66 8.30
N GLU A 15 10.35 -10.48 8.14
CA GLU A 15 9.63 -10.61 6.87
C GLU A 15 9.03 -9.27 6.42
N SER A 16 8.42 -8.53 7.36
CA SER A 16 7.85 -7.20 7.11
C SER A 16 8.91 -6.17 6.73
N LEU A 17 10.09 -6.23 7.36
CA LEU A 17 11.23 -5.37 7.04
C LEU A 17 11.78 -5.63 5.64
N LEU A 18 11.96 -6.91 5.27
CA LEU A 18 12.41 -7.28 3.93
C LEU A 18 11.42 -6.81 2.86
N PHE A 19 10.12 -6.93 3.13
CA PHE A 19 9.09 -6.36 2.25
C PHE A 19 9.19 -4.83 2.15
N GLU A 20 9.39 -4.11 3.27
CA GLU A 20 9.57 -2.65 3.25
C GLU A 20 10.78 -2.21 2.43
N ILE A 21 11.89 -2.98 2.48
CA ILE A 21 13.08 -2.72 1.65
C ILE A 21 12.76 -2.85 0.16
N GLU A 22 12.07 -3.91 -0.27
CA GLU A 22 11.68 -4.07 -1.68
C GLU A 22 10.68 -3.00 -2.12
N LEU A 23 9.74 -2.63 -1.25
CA LEU A 23 8.80 -1.54 -1.49
C LEU A 23 9.54 -0.19 -1.62
N ALA A 24 10.58 0.04 -0.82
CA ALA A 24 11.39 1.25 -0.88
C ALA A 24 12.16 1.35 -2.21
N LYS A 25 12.74 0.26 -2.72
CA LYS A 25 13.45 0.23 -4.01
C LYS A 25 12.56 0.68 -5.17
N ILE A 26 11.31 0.21 -5.22
CA ILE A 26 10.37 0.61 -6.28
C ILE A 26 9.84 2.04 -6.07
N THR A 27 9.89 2.55 -4.83
CA THR A 27 9.52 3.93 -4.47
C THR A 27 10.64 4.93 -4.77
N GLU A 28 11.91 4.57 -4.59
CA GLU A 28 13.05 5.46 -4.86
C GLU A 28 13.22 5.77 -6.35
N SER A 29 12.87 4.83 -7.23
CA SER A 29 12.74 5.08 -8.67
C SER A 29 11.84 6.28 -9.01
N ARG A 30 10.96 6.71 -8.09
CA ARG A 30 10.11 7.90 -8.25
C ARG A 30 10.87 9.22 -8.06
N LYS A 31 11.87 9.29 -7.17
CA LYS A 31 12.53 10.56 -6.79
C LYS A 31 13.30 11.22 -7.94
N ASN A 32 13.68 10.47 -8.96
CA ASN A 32 14.46 10.95 -10.10
C ASN A 32 13.60 11.44 -11.29
N ASN A 33 12.27 11.28 -11.27
CA ASN A 33 11.41 11.65 -12.40
C ASN A 33 10.85 13.07 -12.22
N ARG A 34 11.51 14.07 -12.81
CA ARG A 34 11.13 15.50 -12.76
C ARG A 34 10.21 15.95 -13.92
N GLU A 35 9.54 15.03 -14.60
CA GLU A 35 8.66 15.35 -15.72
C GLU A 35 7.21 15.49 -15.25
N PHE A 36 6.75 16.73 -15.11
CA PHE A 36 5.40 17.07 -14.62
C PHE A 36 4.25 16.45 -15.44
N GLU A 37 4.46 16.18 -16.74
CA GLU A 37 3.46 15.54 -17.61
C GLU A 37 3.18 14.08 -17.21
N ARG A 38 4.08 13.42 -16.47
CA ARG A 38 3.89 12.02 -16.04
C ARG A 38 2.85 11.82 -14.94
N PHE A 39 2.38 12.88 -14.27
CA PHE A 39 1.45 12.77 -13.14
C PHE A 39 -0.03 12.80 -13.55
N TYR A 40 -0.35 13.11 -14.81
CA TYR A 40 -1.73 13.19 -15.30
C TYR A 40 -2.02 12.05 -16.28
N ASN A 41 -2.33 10.87 -15.73
CA ASN A 41 -2.75 9.71 -16.53
C ASN A 41 -4.22 9.39 -16.18
N PRO A 42 -5.19 9.98 -16.90
CA PRO A 42 -6.60 9.72 -16.65
C PRO A 42 -6.99 8.34 -17.21
N TYR A 43 -7.56 7.51 -16.34
CA TYR A 43 -8.16 6.23 -16.68
C TYR A 43 -9.66 6.29 -16.43
N LYS A 44 -10.48 5.71 -17.32
CA LYS A 44 -11.83 5.31 -16.89
C LYS A 44 -11.70 4.17 -15.90
N LEU A 45 -12.59 4.10 -14.90
CA LEU A 45 -12.55 3.03 -13.91
C LEU A 45 -12.49 1.62 -14.54
N LYS A 46 -13.25 1.38 -15.62
CA LYS A 46 -13.20 0.09 -16.35
C LYS A 46 -11.82 -0.20 -16.96
N ASP A 47 -11.15 0.80 -17.50
CA ASP A 47 -9.84 0.66 -18.13
C ASP A 47 -8.77 0.46 -17.04
N LEU A 48 -8.90 1.16 -15.91
CA LEU A 48 -8.06 0.97 -14.72
C LEU A 48 -8.17 -0.46 -14.19
N MET A 49 -9.39 -0.99 -14.06
CA MET A 49 -9.65 -2.37 -13.63
C MET A 49 -9.08 -3.39 -14.62
N SER A 50 -9.09 -3.09 -15.92
CA SER A 50 -8.49 -3.95 -16.94
C SER A 50 -6.96 -3.94 -16.90
N GLU A 51 -6.32 -2.80 -16.64
CA GLU A 51 -4.85 -2.70 -16.58
C GLU A 51 -4.30 -3.15 -15.22
N PHE A 52 -4.99 -2.84 -14.12
CA PHE A 52 -4.55 -3.08 -12.74
C PHE A 52 -5.51 -3.98 -11.95
N GLY A 53 -5.93 -5.11 -12.52
CA GLY A 53 -6.93 -6.00 -11.91
C GLY A 53 -6.52 -6.76 -10.63
N TRP A 54 -5.36 -6.45 -10.04
CA TRP A 54 -4.87 -7.06 -8.81
C TRP A 54 -5.52 -6.48 -7.53
N VAL A 55 -6.27 -5.37 -7.66
CA VAL A 55 -7.14 -4.80 -6.61
C VAL A 55 -8.54 -4.64 -7.16
N ASN A 56 -9.54 -4.85 -6.29
CA ASN A 56 -10.89 -4.33 -6.55
C ASN A 56 -10.91 -2.82 -6.29
N TRP A 57 -10.50 -2.02 -7.29
CA TRP A 57 -10.42 -0.56 -7.17
C TRP A 57 -11.77 0.07 -6.85
N THR A 58 -12.87 -0.47 -7.39
CA THR A 58 -14.22 -0.02 -7.04
C THR A 58 -14.47 -0.11 -5.55
N ALA A 59 -14.32 -1.31 -4.97
CA ALA A 59 -14.54 -1.51 -3.54
C ALA A 59 -13.59 -0.67 -2.67
N LEU A 60 -12.33 -0.53 -3.10
CA LEU A 60 -11.33 0.27 -2.39
C LEU A 60 -11.72 1.76 -2.35
N ILE A 61 -12.03 2.35 -3.50
CA ILE A 61 -12.34 3.77 -3.62
C ILE A 61 -13.67 4.08 -2.94
N GLU A 62 -14.72 3.29 -3.21
CA GLU A 62 -16.02 3.47 -2.56
C GLU A 62 -15.92 3.36 -1.03
N GLY A 63 -15.08 2.44 -0.52
CA GLY A 63 -14.80 2.34 0.91
C GLY A 63 -14.06 3.54 1.50
N MET A 64 -13.28 4.28 0.70
CA MET A 64 -12.57 5.48 1.14
C MET A 64 -13.44 6.73 1.11
N ILE A 65 -14.23 6.92 0.04
CA ILE A 65 -15.02 8.16 -0.17
C ILE A 65 -16.50 8.00 0.21
N ASN A 66 -16.93 6.80 0.60
CA ASN A 66 -18.30 6.44 0.98
C ASN A 66 -19.36 6.88 -0.06
N THR A 67 -19.00 6.83 -1.34
CA THR A 67 -19.84 7.27 -2.47
C THR A 67 -19.66 6.28 -3.61
N PRO A 68 -20.75 5.83 -4.28
CA PRO A 68 -20.64 4.94 -5.43
C PRO A 68 -19.90 5.59 -6.60
N ILE A 69 -19.10 4.81 -7.32
CA ILE A 69 -18.42 5.24 -8.55
C ILE A 69 -18.86 4.41 -9.76
N ARG A 70 -18.77 4.98 -10.95
CA ARG A 70 -19.22 4.39 -12.22
C ARG A 70 -18.04 3.97 -13.08
N GLU A 71 -18.27 3.01 -13.96
CA GLU A 71 -17.25 2.47 -14.88
C GLU A 71 -16.60 3.53 -15.78
N ASP A 72 -17.32 4.60 -16.13
CA ASP A 72 -16.83 5.70 -16.96
C ASP A 72 -16.26 6.88 -16.15
N ASP A 73 -16.26 6.82 -14.81
CA ASP A 73 -15.64 7.84 -13.97
C ASP A 73 -14.13 7.88 -14.20
N LEU A 74 -13.57 9.08 -14.20
CA LEU A 74 -12.14 9.30 -14.45
C LEU A 74 -11.34 9.26 -13.15
N ILE A 75 -10.34 8.38 -13.12
CA ILE A 75 -9.35 8.24 -12.06
C ILE A 75 -8.00 8.71 -12.61
N ILE A 76 -7.43 9.74 -12.01
CA ILE A 76 -6.10 10.23 -12.38
C ILE A 76 -5.07 9.40 -11.64
N VAL A 77 -4.37 8.53 -12.36
CA VAL A 77 -3.25 7.74 -11.83
C VAL A 77 -1.99 8.58 -11.94
N THR A 78 -1.38 8.93 -10.82
CA THR A 78 -0.19 9.79 -10.80
C THR A 78 1.10 9.03 -11.12
N GLU A 79 1.14 7.72 -10.87
CA GLU A 79 2.35 6.90 -10.98
C GLU A 79 2.05 5.50 -11.53
N VAL A 80 1.78 5.41 -12.84
CA VAL A 80 1.43 4.16 -13.54
C VAL A 80 2.51 3.09 -13.36
N GLU A 81 3.78 3.45 -13.54
CA GLU A 81 4.90 2.52 -13.46
C GLU A 81 5.10 1.97 -12.03
N PHE A 82 4.81 2.78 -11.01
CA PHE A 82 4.83 2.28 -9.65
C PHE A 82 3.77 1.21 -9.43
N LEU A 83 2.53 1.41 -9.91
CA LEU A 83 1.47 0.41 -9.77
C LEU A 83 1.83 -0.91 -10.46
N LYS A 84 2.49 -0.86 -11.62
CA LYS A 84 3.01 -2.05 -12.32
C LYS A 84 4.05 -2.79 -11.48
N LYS A 85 5.02 -2.06 -10.92
CA LYS A 85 6.05 -2.65 -10.05
C LYS A 85 5.46 -3.19 -8.74
N LEU A 86 4.46 -2.49 -8.20
CA LEU A 86 3.76 -2.89 -6.98
C LEU A 86 2.99 -4.19 -7.18
N GLU A 87 2.31 -4.35 -8.31
CA GLU A 87 1.63 -5.60 -8.67
C GLU A 87 2.60 -6.79 -8.68
N VAL A 88 3.77 -6.62 -9.31
CA VAL A 88 4.81 -7.65 -9.36
C VAL A 88 5.33 -7.99 -7.96
N LEU A 89 5.49 -6.98 -7.10
CA LEU A 89 5.89 -7.19 -5.71
C LEU A 89 4.80 -7.95 -4.93
N PHE A 90 3.55 -7.53 -5.05
CA PHE A 90 2.42 -8.16 -4.35
C PHE A 90 2.22 -9.61 -4.76
N LYS A 91 2.38 -9.94 -6.05
CA LYS A 91 2.32 -11.33 -6.55
C LYS A 91 3.44 -12.23 -5.99
N LYS A 92 4.55 -11.65 -5.56
CA LYS A 92 5.71 -12.38 -4.99
C LYS A 92 5.70 -12.45 -3.47
N THR A 93 4.89 -11.63 -2.81
CA THR A 93 4.81 -11.54 -1.35
C THR A 93 3.56 -12.23 -0.85
N SER A 94 3.66 -13.01 0.23
CA SER A 94 2.47 -13.65 0.81
C SER A 94 1.52 -12.61 1.42
N HIS A 95 0.22 -12.90 1.40
CA HIS A 95 -0.79 -12.03 2.02
C HIS A 95 -0.52 -11.81 3.52
N GLU A 96 0.04 -12.81 4.21
CA GLU A 96 0.39 -12.69 5.63
C GLU A 96 1.47 -11.62 5.86
N VAL A 97 2.52 -11.60 5.02
CA VAL A 97 3.59 -10.59 5.13
C VAL A 97 3.07 -9.20 4.83
N ILE A 98 2.23 -9.05 3.79
CA ILE A 98 1.60 -7.75 3.47
C ILE A 98 0.72 -7.29 4.64
N ALA A 99 -0.11 -8.17 5.20
CA ALA A 99 -0.98 -7.84 6.33
C ALA A 99 -0.19 -7.46 7.59
N ASN A 100 0.87 -8.22 7.91
CA ASN A 100 1.75 -7.93 9.05
C ASN A 100 2.46 -6.58 8.87
N TYR A 101 2.95 -6.29 7.67
CA TYR A 101 3.53 -4.98 7.35
C TYR A 101 2.52 -3.84 7.55
N MET A 102 1.31 -3.96 7.00
CA MET A 102 0.27 -2.94 7.16
C MET A 102 -0.10 -2.72 8.63
N MET A 103 -0.22 -3.80 9.40
CA MET A 103 -0.49 -3.72 10.84
C MET A 103 0.64 -3.05 11.60
N TRP A 104 1.90 -3.37 11.26
CA TRP A 104 3.06 -2.69 11.83
C TRP A 104 3.04 -1.18 11.52
N LYS A 105 2.73 -0.77 10.28
CA LYS A 105 2.61 0.65 9.93
C LYS A 105 1.53 1.35 10.76
N ALA A 106 0.37 0.71 10.91
CA ALA A 106 -0.73 1.25 11.70
C ALA A 106 -0.34 1.39 13.17
N ALA A 107 0.22 0.34 13.77
CA ALA A 107 0.70 0.35 15.16
C ALA A 107 1.76 1.43 15.39
N ASN A 108 2.74 1.56 14.48
CA ASN A 108 3.77 2.58 14.57
C ASN A 108 3.22 4.00 14.44
N ALA A 109 2.16 4.21 13.65
CA ALA A 109 1.52 5.52 13.49
C ALA A 109 0.74 5.97 14.73
N ILE A 110 0.35 5.04 15.62
CA ILE A 110 -0.43 5.34 16.83
C ILE A 110 0.36 5.14 18.12
N VAL A 111 1.59 4.63 18.06
CA VAL A 111 2.37 4.27 19.25
C VAL A 111 2.60 5.47 20.17
N ASP A 112 2.86 6.64 19.61
CA ASP A 112 3.08 7.87 20.37
C ASP A 112 1.81 8.32 21.11
N ARG A 113 0.62 7.99 20.57
CA ARG A 113 -0.68 8.34 21.15
C ARG A 113 -1.15 7.31 22.19
N LEU A 114 -0.71 6.07 22.06
CA LEU A 114 -1.02 5.01 23.04
C LEU A 114 -0.08 5.09 24.25
N ALA A 115 1.17 5.52 24.05
CA ALA A 115 2.14 5.64 25.12
C ALA A 115 1.77 6.72 26.16
N SER A 116 1.02 7.76 25.77
CA SER A 116 0.49 8.73 26.74
C SER A 116 -0.55 8.13 27.67
N ASP A 117 -1.38 7.21 27.16
CA ASP A 117 -2.49 6.59 27.91
C ASP A 117 -2.04 5.37 28.73
N MET A 118 -0.80 4.90 28.53
CA MET A 118 -0.19 3.80 29.28
C MET A 118 0.72 4.27 30.44
N ILE A 119 0.85 5.60 30.64
CA ILE A 119 1.68 6.20 31.70
C ILE A 119 0.84 6.74 32.88
N ASP A 120 -0.50 6.63 32.84
CA ASP A 120 -1.40 6.96 33.96
C ASP A 120 -1.88 5.72 34.73
#